data_AF-A0A1Q7EZF0-F1
#
_entry.id   AF-A0A1Q7EZF0-F1
#
_cell.length_a   1.000
_cell.length_b   1.000
_cell.length_c   1.000
_cell.angle_alpha   90.00
_cell.angle_beta   90.00
_cell.angle_gamma   90.00
#
_symmetry.space_group_name_H-M   'P 1'
#
loop_
_entity.id
_entity.type
_entity.pdbx_description
1 polymer ?
#
loop_
_entity_poly.entity_id
_entity_poly.type
_entity_poly.pdbx_seq_one_letter_code
_entity_poly.pdbx_strand_id
1 'polypeptide(L)'
;MAAMAQETAYYLNTRVPRLALIAKGVRFPAGQWIRIAGGSVMPWHVEELVPDLFPALRGRPVPFRVLLTDFDVTEYEREVRRFEGPTVL
;
A
#
# COMPACT_ATOMS: atom_id res chain seq x y z
N MET A 1 -2.26 14.70 -12.49
CA MET A 1 -2.07 13.29 -12.88
C MET A 1 -1.68 12.50 -11.65
N ALA A 2 -2.30 11.34 -11.40
CA ALA A 2 -1.80 10.42 -10.38
C ALA A 2 -0.44 9.87 -10.82
N ALA A 3 0.50 9.70 -9.89
CA ALA A 3 1.78 9.07 -10.19
C ALA A 3 1.54 7.62 -10.61
N MET A 4 2.31 7.12 -11.56
CA MET A 4 2.28 5.73 -12.01
C MET A 4 3.48 4.96 -11.46
N ALA A 5 3.26 3.73 -11.03
CA ALA A 5 4.35 2.83 -10.65
C ALA A 5 5.26 2.56 -11.86
N GLN A 6 6.54 2.91 -11.73
CA GLN A 6 7.53 2.66 -12.78
C GLN A 6 7.99 1.19 -12.83
N GLU A 7 7.83 0.49 -11.71
CA GLU A 7 8.21 -0.91 -11.50
C GLU A 7 7.19 -1.59 -10.59
N THR A 8 7.06 -2.90 -10.75
CA THR A 8 6.31 -3.73 -9.80
C THR A 8 7.09 -3.82 -8.50
N ALA A 9 6.52 -3.29 -7.42
CA ALA A 9 7.19 -3.19 -6.13
C ALA A 9 6.20 -3.12 -4.96
N TYR A 10 6.71 -3.39 -3.76
CA TYR A 10 5.96 -3.27 -2.52
C TYR A 10 6.06 -1.84 -1.99
N TYR A 11 4.91 -1.28 -1.64
CA TYR A 11 4.78 0.05 -1.10
C TYR A 11 3.95 0.04 0.18
N LEU A 12 4.36 0.83 1.16
CA LEU A 12 3.62 1.06 2.39
C LEU A 12 2.92 2.42 2.30
N ASN A 13 1.61 2.44 2.57
CA ASN A 13 0.89 3.68 2.80
C ASN A 13 1.08 4.11 4.26
N THR A 14 1.64 5.30 4.48
CA THR A 14 1.95 5.79 5.84
C THR A 14 0.78 6.47 6.54
N ARG A 15 -0.23 6.93 5.77
CA ARG A 15 -1.43 7.57 6.32
C ARG A 15 -2.43 6.52 6.82
N VAL A 16 -2.60 5.46 6.04
CA VAL A 16 -3.42 4.30 6.40
C VAL A 16 -2.49 3.09 6.31
N PRO A 17 -1.98 2.57 7.45
CA PRO A 17 -0.90 1.57 7.46
C PRO A 17 -1.35 0.28 6.77
N ARG A 18 -1.02 0.19 5.48
CA ARG A 18 -1.38 -0.89 4.57
C ARG A 18 -0.23 -1.11 3.60
N LEU A 19 0.13 -2.38 3.42
CA LEU A 19 1.16 -2.81 2.49
C LEU A 19 0.48 -3.20 1.16
N ALA A 20 1.02 -2.73 0.05
CA ALA A 20 0.52 -3.08 -1.27
C ALA A 20 1.65 -3.46 -2.23
N LEU A 21 1.46 -4.55 -2.96
CA LEU A 21 2.24 -4.83 -4.18
C LEU A 21 1.55 -4.12 -5.35
N ILE A 22 2.20 -3.11 -5.92
CA ILE A 22 1.65 -2.31 -7.02
C ILE A 22 2.41 -2.67 -8.29
N ALA A 23 1.70 -3.10 -9.33
CA ALA A 23 2.31 -3.47 -10.60
C ALA A 23 2.78 -2.25 -11.40
N LYS A 24 3.82 -2.45 -12.22
CA LYS A 24 4.28 -1.42 -13.18
C LYS A 24 3.12 -0.95 -14.06
N GLY A 25 3.02 0.36 -14.24
CA GLY A 25 2.00 1.01 -15.06
C GLY A 25 0.66 1.22 -14.34
N VAL A 26 0.51 0.75 -13.10
CA VAL A 26 -0.67 0.99 -12.27
C VAL A 26 -0.52 2.32 -11.54
N ARG A 27 -1.62 3.07 -11.42
CA ARG A 27 -1.64 4.33 -10.68
C ARG A 27 -1.46 4.09 -9.18
N PHE A 28 -0.72 4.97 -8.50
CA PHE A 28 -0.73 4.97 -7.05
C PHE A 28 -2.12 5.37 -6.54
N PRO A 29 -2.67 4.65 -5.55
CA PRO A 29 -3.86 5.10 -4.85
C PRO A 29 -3.58 6.44 -4.13
N ALA A 30 -4.63 7.19 -3.82
CA ALA A 30 -4.48 8.41 -3.02
C ALA A 30 -3.72 8.16 -1.69
N GLY A 31 -2.77 9.04 -1.37
CA GLY A 31 -1.99 8.96 -0.13
C GLY A 31 -0.49 9.09 -0.34
N GLN A 32 0.27 8.92 0.75
CA GLN A 32 1.73 8.88 0.72
C GLN A 32 2.19 7.43 0.73
N TRP A 33 3.05 7.08 -0.23
CA TRP A 33 3.54 5.73 -0.46
C TRP A 33 5.06 5.69 -0.38
N ILE A 34 5.60 4.75 0.39
CA ILE A 34 7.03 4.51 0.52
C ILE A 34 7.35 3.15 -0.07
N ARG A 35 8.31 3.09 -0.99
CA ARG A 35 8.80 1.82 -1.54
C ARG A 35 9.57 1.06 -0.46
N ILE A 36 9.18 -0.19 -0.23
CA ILE A 36 9.80 -1.08 0.78
C ILE A 36 10.71 -2.10 0.12
N ALA A 37 10.26 -2.71 -0.98
CA ALA A 37 10.99 -3.79 -1.64
C ALA A 37 10.62 -3.87 -3.13
N GLY A 38 11.49 -4.50 -3.93
CA GLY A 38 11.17 -4.87 -5.32
C GLY A 38 10.15 -6.02 -5.39
N GLY A 39 9.44 -6.13 -6.51
CA GLY A 39 8.39 -7.13 -6.71
C GLY A 39 8.87 -8.59 -6.81
N SER A 40 10.18 -8.82 -6.86
CA SER A 40 10.77 -10.18 -6.81
C SER A 40 10.92 -10.73 -5.39
N VAL A 41 10.77 -9.88 -4.37
CA VAL A 41 10.83 -10.30 -2.97
C VAL A 41 9.54 -11.02 -2.59
N MET A 42 9.65 -12.09 -1.80
CA MET A 42 8.48 -12.84 -1.36
C MET A 42 7.67 -12.02 -0.34
N PRO A 43 6.32 -12.05 -0.38
CA PRO A 43 5.48 -11.19 0.45
C PRO A 43 5.76 -11.28 1.95
N TRP A 44 5.98 -12.49 2.49
CA TRP A 44 6.24 -12.69 3.91
C TRP A 44 7.52 -12.01 4.41
N HIS A 45 8.59 -11.99 3.61
CA HIS A 45 9.80 -11.24 3.97
C HIS A 45 9.53 -9.73 4.02
N VAL A 46 8.67 -9.21 3.14
CA VAL A 46 8.31 -7.80 3.17
C VAL A 46 7.45 -7.47 4.39
N GLU A 47 6.51 -8.34 4.73
CA GLU A 47 5.68 -8.20 5.94
C GLU A 47 6.52 -8.19 7.22
N GLU A 48 7.58 -9.02 7.30
CA GLU A 48 8.53 -9.02 8.41
C GLU A 48 9.39 -7.73 8.46
N LEU A 49 9.75 -7.16 7.31
CA LEU A 49 10.56 -5.94 7.24
C LEU A 49 9.81 -4.67 7.66
N VAL A 50 8.50 -4.60 7.41
CA VAL A 50 7.67 -3.42 7.72
C VAL A 50 7.74 -3.00 9.20
N PRO A 51 7.54 -3.87 10.21
CA PRO A 51 7.63 -3.48 11.62
C PRO A 51 9.04 -3.10 12.09
N ASP A 52 10.09 -3.51 11.36
CA ASP A 52 11.46 -3.12 11.66
C ASP A 52 11.82 -1.75 11.10
N LEU A 53 11.35 -1.44 9.89
CA LEU A 53 11.51 -0.12 9.28
C LEU A 53 10.58 0.94 9.91
N PHE A 54 9.41 0.52 10.40
CA PHE A 54 8.41 1.39 11.00
C PHE A 54 8.00 0.89 12.39
N PRO A 55 8.78 1.22 13.45
CA PRO A 55 8.49 0.76 14.81
C PRO A 55 7.08 1.11 15.32
N ALA A 56 6.48 2.19 14.82
CA ALA A 56 5.11 2.60 15.14
C ALA A 56 4.03 1.59 14.69
N LEU A 57 4.37 0.65 13.80
CA LEU A 57 3.48 -0.40 13.31
C LEU A 57 3.67 -1.73 14.04
N ARG A 58 4.63 -1.82 14.98
CA ARG A 58 4.85 -3.05 15.76
C ARG A 58 3.62 -3.44 16.55
N GLY A 59 3.26 -4.73 16.48
CA GLY A 59 2.08 -5.28 17.15
C GLY A 59 0.74 -4.88 16.52
N ARG A 60 0.74 -4.19 15.37
CA ARG A 60 -0.48 -3.87 14.63
C ARG A 60 -0.54 -4.69 13.33
N PRO A 61 -1.69 -5.29 12.99
CA PRO A 61 -1.84 -5.93 11.69
C PRO A 61 -1.76 -4.88 10.59
N VAL A 62 -0.86 -5.07 9.63
CA VAL A 62 -0.74 -4.24 8.42
C VAL A 62 -1.33 -5.07 7.26
N PRO A 63 -2.55 -4.76 6.80
CA PRO A 63 -3.17 -5.55 5.73
C PRO A 63 -2.34 -5.48 4.44
N PHE A 64 -2.16 -6.65 3.82
CA PHE A 64 -1.54 -6.77 2.50
C PHE A 64 -2.58 -6.75 1.37
N ARG A 65 -2.25 -6.07 0.27
CA ARG A 65 -3.07 -5.97 -0.95
C ARG A 65 -2.21 -6.11 -2.20
N VAL A 66 -2.80 -6.61 -3.27
CA VAL A 66 -2.16 -6.70 -4.59
C VAL A 66 -2.95 -5.85 -5.56
N LEU A 67 -2.31 -4.86 -6.16
CA LEU A 67 -2.92 -3.89 -7.08
C LEU A 67 -2.28 -4.06 -8.46
N LEU A 68 -2.94 -4.83 -9.33
CA LEU A 68 -2.43 -5.17 -10.67
C LEU A 68 -3.08 -4.31 -11.77
N THR A 69 -4.20 -3.68 -11.45
CA THR A 69 -5.01 -2.91 -12.39
C THR A 69 -5.55 -1.63 -11.73
N ASP A 70 -6.00 -0.68 -12.56
CA ASP A 70 -6.69 0.51 -12.06
C ASP A 70 -8.02 0.20 -11.36
N PHE A 71 -8.62 -0.96 -11.66
CA PHE A 71 -9.80 -1.46 -10.95
C PHE A 71 -9.45 -1.84 -9.50
N ASP A 72 -8.36 -2.57 -9.29
CA ASP A 72 -7.89 -2.94 -7.94
C ASP A 72 -7.60 -1.69 -7.10
N VAL A 73 -7.02 -0.67 -7.72
CA VAL A 73 -6.79 0.63 -7.06
C VAL A 73 -8.11 1.28 -6.65
N THR A 74 -9.10 1.26 -7.53
CA THR A 74 -10.41 1.88 -7.27
C THR A 74 -11.13 1.17 -6.11
N GLU A 75 -11.08 -0.15 -6.07
CA GLU A 75 -11.66 -0.94 -4.97
C GLU A 75 -10.88 -0.74 -3.67
N TYR A 76 -9.54 -0.66 -3.73
CA TYR A 76 -8.71 -0.30 -2.58
C TYR A 76 -9.08 1.07 -2.00
N GLU A 77 -9.24 2.10 -2.85
CA GLU A 77 -9.61 3.44 -2.41
C GLU A 77 -11.01 3.48 -1.79
N ARG A 78 -11.95 2.70 -2.33
CA ARG A 78 -13.29 2.53 -1.74
C ARG A 78 -13.22 1.84 -0.38
N GLU A 79 -12.39 0.81 -0.25
CA GLU A 79 -12.16 0.13 1.02
C GLU A 79 -11.61 1.12 2.06
N VAL A 80 -10.53 1.83 1.73
CA VAL A 80 -9.86 2.77 2.65
C VAL A 80 -10.81 3.87 3.14
N ARG A 81 -11.64 4.46 2.26
CA ARG A 81 -12.65 5.46 2.66
C ARG A 81 -13.64 4.94 3.69
N ARG A 82 -13.96 3.65 3.70
CA ARG A 82 -14.83 3.04 4.72
C ARG A 82 -14.13 2.92 6.08
N PHE A 83 -12.79 2.80 6.09
CA PHE A 83 -11.99 2.71 7.31
C PHE A 83 -11.62 4.06 7.91
N GLU A 84 -11.52 5.12 7.10
CA GLU A 84 -11.25 6.49 7.59
C GLU A 84 -12.49 7.14 8.27
N GLY A 85 -13.69 6.53 8.20
CA GLY A 85 -14.93 7.12 8.69
C GLY A 85 -15.38 8.34 7.87
N PRO A 86 -16.61 8.88 8.03
CA PRO A 86 -16.99 10.11 7.36
C PRO A 86 -16.06 11.23 7.87
N THR A 87 -15.30 11.83 6.95
CA THR A 87 -14.71 13.15 7.20
C THR A 87 -15.88 14.11 7.34
N VAL A 88 -16.25 14.43 8.59
CA VAL A 88 -17.21 15.51 8.86
C VAL A 88 -16.52 16.79 8.42
N LEU A 89 -17.02 17.37 7.33
CA LEU A 89 -16.64 18.71 6.87
C LEU A 89 -17.18 19.78 7.83
#